data_AF-A0A955V4V5-F1
#
_entry.id   AF-A0A955V4V5-F1
#
_cell.length_a   1.000
_cell.length_b   1.000
_cell.length_c   1.000
_cell.angle_alpha   90.00
_cell.angle_beta   90.00
_cell.angle_gamma   90.00
#
_symmetry.space_group_name_H-M   'P 1'
#
loop_
_entity.id
_entity.type
_entity.pdbx_description
1 polymer ?
#
loop_
_entity_poly.entity_id
_entity_poly.type
_entity_poly.pdbx_seq_one_letter_code
_entity_poly.pdbx_strand_id
1 'polypeptide(L)'
;DTQQPTDTLTTTDTSDTQQPTDTRDATPPDLTPDVTPPQVVSTNPADGANNVALPLTITITFNEPLDPFKVAAETFKLLDVNGVGVPGTPTLSTDGLTVTWKPTTNDQSYATPYTIEVSGLVTDLAGNRIDNPLHFSFTTANYPNQDAYRDLAIKYAPTVKSSVELTGAGQPQVPTKLDADGDWNLANNKDWLVQQATSLVPAVYFTVAETRTHYFIHYMLYFPWVNRTGASEHANGTVVYMVTVEKARGATVERPVALHTWFREGTSEENFAFLTTESGIVRSGDDAKDWYAQAELAQDSLFPGGHFTAWVTATNHYACVWGQSVGNYCQWGSTVENGNTLVFAYTNGSPTPYAKENNAWPKTMSDIAGSPESLGYALIPALTSLWPRRFEKGVAAIFDATTLLGPYVPDAGRTVGAGLALPSKFLQPIASAGSSFGRPIWTIGYNPGTGMASDPPKERFAAGELGIDPAWYVWERHHSTVRDNSLVEFNESTGLGYSVDYCFNGVAGIDRRTVDLACQQ
;
A
#
# COMPACT_ATOMS: atom_id res chain seq x y z
N ASP A 1 39.95 45.40 42.66
CA ASP A 1 38.74 45.53 43.47
C ASP A 1 38.48 44.16 44.08
N THR A 2 38.96 44.00 45.31
CA THR A 2 39.03 42.74 46.06
C THR A 2 38.84 43.11 47.52
N GLN A 3 37.60 43.14 48.01
CA GLN A 3 37.35 43.11 49.46
C GLN A 3 36.12 42.26 49.78
N GLN A 4 36.38 41.25 50.60
CA GLN A 4 35.50 40.28 51.22
C GLN A 4 34.80 40.93 52.44
N PRO A 5 33.51 40.69 52.70
CA PRO A 5 32.88 41.21 53.91
C PRO A 5 33.20 40.33 55.14
N THR A 6 33.54 41.02 56.22
CA THR A 6 33.99 40.51 57.53
C THR A 6 32.78 40.18 58.43
N ASP A 7 32.84 39.03 59.10
CA ASP A 7 31.94 38.63 60.19
C ASP A 7 32.16 39.51 61.42
N THR A 8 31.08 40.04 62.00
CA THR A 8 31.11 40.79 63.26
C THR A 8 30.26 40.06 64.30
N LEU A 9 30.84 39.01 64.89
CA LEU A 9 30.35 38.43 66.13
C LEU A 9 30.38 39.49 67.23
N THR A 10 29.20 39.93 67.68
CA THR A 10 29.05 40.52 69.01
C THR A 10 28.11 39.64 69.82
N THR A 11 28.68 39.11 70.90
CA THR A 11 28.06 38.27 71.91
C THR A 11 27.08 39.09 72.74
N THR A 12 25.79 38.75 72.74
CA THR A 12 24.86 38.67 73.89
C THR A 12 23.40 38.91 73.45
N ASP A 13 22.62 37.84 73.35
CA ASP A 13 21.20 37.88 73.72
C ASP A 13 20.83 36.55 74.37
N THR A 14 20.96 36.50 75.69
CA THR A 14 20.46 35.43 76.55
C THR A 14 19.15 35.92 77.16
N SER A 15 18.04 35.80 76.44
CA SER A 15 16.70 35.89 77.05
C SER A 15 15.59 35.28 76.20
N ASP A 16 15.72 34.01 75.80
CA ASP A 16 14.54 33.22 75.45
C ASP A 16 14.42 32.04 76.41
N THR A 17 13.46 32.14 77.33
CA THR A 17 13.07 31.07 78.26
C THR A 17 11.77 30.40 77.84
N GLN A 18 11.33 30.59 76.60
CA GLN A 18 10.27 29.75 76.04
C GLN A 18 10.89 28.45 75.53
N GLN A 19 10.80 27.41 76.34
CA GLN A 19 10.97 26.04 75.89
C GLN A 19 10.01 25.82 74.70
N PRO A 20 10.51 25.60 73.47
CA PRO A 20 9.64 25.19 72.38
C PRO A 20 9.03 23.86 72.80
N THR A 21 7.70 23.76 72.80
CA THR A 21 7.03 22.46 72.82
C THR A 21 7.38 21.76 71.52
N ASP A 22 8.49 21.04 71.58
CA ASP A 22 8.95 20.08 70.60
C ASP A 22 7.94 18.93 70.61
N THR A 23 6.86 19.09 69.84
CA THR A 23 6.12 17.94 69.32
C THR A 23 7.03 17.26 68.31
N ARG A 24 8.05 16.60 68.85
CA ARG A 24 8.93 15.69 68.15
C ARG A 24 8.02 14.55 67.73
N ASP A 25 7.54 14.63 66.49
CA ASP A 25 7.01 13.47 65.79
C ASP A 25 8.16 12.46 65.77
N ALA A 26 8.14 11.54 66.72
CA ALA A 26 9.27 10.68 67.10
C ALA A 26 9.42 9.47 66.17
N THR A 27 8.90 9.59 64.96
CA THR A 27 9.17 8.65 63.89
C THR A 27 10.36 9.23 63.12
N PRO A 28 11.56 8.63 63.20
CA PRO A 28 12.65 9.00 62.30
C PRO A 28 12.11 8.97 60.87
N PRO A 29 12.45 9.93 59.99
CA PRO A 29 12.13 9.78 58.59
C PRO A 29 12.61 8.40 58.13
N ASP A 30 11.78 7.70 57.38
CA ASP A 30 12.19 6.44 56.77
C ASP A 30 13.32 6.76 55.79
N LEU A 31 14.55 6.51 56.24
CA LEU A 31 15.78 6.79 55.49
C LEU A 31 16.20 5.59 54.62
N THR A 32 15.29 4.65 54.35
CA THR A 32 15.59 3.61 53.37
C THR A 32 15.75 4.27 52.00
N PRO A 33 16.95 4.22 51.37
CA PRO A 33 17.12 4.78 50.05
C PRO A 33 16.23 3.99 49.09
N ASP A 34 15.45 4.71 48.27
CA ASP A 34 14.75 4.08 47.18
C ASP A 34 15.77 3.57 46.16
N VAL A 35 15.68 2.27 45.87
CA VAL A 35 16.54 1.54 44.94
C VAL A 35 15.73 0.85 43.85
N THR A 36 14.43 1.14 43.75
CA THR A 36 13.52 0.51 42.79
C THR A 36 13.53 1.32 41.49
N PRO A 37 13.82 0.69 40.34
CA PRO A 37 13.75 1.37 39.05
C PRO A 37 12.32 1.61 38.54
N PRO A 38 12.09 2.71 37.80
CA PRO A 38 10.80 2.94 37.15
C PRO A 38 10.53 1.88 36.10
N GLN A 39 9.28 1.46 36.01
CA GLN A 39 8.77 0.47 35.07
C GLN A 39 7.61 1.02 34.26
N VAL A 40 7.60 0.72 32.96
CA VAL A 40 6.46 1.04 32.10
C VAL A 40 5.29 0.11 32.43
N VAL A 41 4.16 0.71 32.80
CA VAL A 41 2.90 0.02 33.09
C VAL A 41 2.07 -0.16 31.84
N SER A 42 1.98 0.88 31.01
CA SER A 42 1.17 0.86 29.78
C SER A 42 1.61 1.92 28.78
N THR A 43 1.33 1.65 27.51
CA THR A 43 1.48 2.62 26.42
C THR A 43 0.16 2.80 25.68
N ASN A 44 -0.06 3.99 25.17
CA ASN A 44 -1.07 4.26 24.16
C ASN A 44 -0.42 5.14 23.08
N PRO A 45 -0.28 4.66 21.83
CA PRO A 45 -0.71 3.35 21.33
C PRO A 45 -0.04 2.16 22.04
N ALA A 46 -0.71 1.00 22.05
CA ALA A 46 -0.10 -0.26 22.47
C ALA A 46 0.99 -0.69 21.47
N ASP A 47 1.92 -1.54 21.89
CA ASP A 47 2.87 -2.16 20.97
C ASP A 47 2.15 -3.00 19.90
N GLY A 48 2.56 -2.84 18.65
CA GLY A 48 1.92 -3.44 17.49
C GLY A 48 0.54 -2.85 17.14
N ALA A 49 0.10 -1.76 17.78
CA ALA A 49 -1.18 -1.15 17.48
C ALA A 49 -1.26 -0.72 16.00
N ASN A 50 -2.43 -0.93 15.39
CA ASN A 50 -2.72 -0.50 14.03
C ASN A 50 -3.83 0.56 14.03
N ASN A 51 -3.93 1.31 12.93
CA ASN A 51 -4.92 2.36 12.74
C ASN A 51 -4.85 3.49 13.79
N VAL A 52 -3.65 3.86 14.25
CA VAL A 52 -3.47 4.94 15.23
C VAL A 52 -3.84 6.30 14.61
N ALA A 53 -4.80 7.00 15.21
CA ALA A 53 -5.30 8.26 14.69
C ALA A 53 -4.22 9.35 14.58
N LEU A 54 -4.35 10.19 13.55
CA LEU A 54 -3.58 11.41 13.36
C LEU A 54 -4.42 12.64 13.78
N PRO A 55 -3.81 13.71 14.31
CA PRO A 55 -2.39 13.84 14.65
C PRO A 55 -2.00 12.97 15.85
N LEU A 56 -0.73 12.55 15.91
CA LEU A 56 -0.27 11.61 16.93
C LEU A 56 -0.28 12.23 18.34
N THR A 57 -0.78 11.47 19.29
CA THR A 57 -0.57 11.71 20.73
C THR A 57 -0.24 10.38 21.37
N ILE A 58 0.95 10.31 21.97
CA ILE A 58 1.50 9.07 22.54
C ILE A 58 1.62 9.27 24.04
N THR A 59 1.14 8.33 24.83
CA THR A 59 1.23 8.36 26.29
C THR A 59 1.91 7.10 26.80
N ILE A 60 2.83 7.27 27.74
CA ILE A 60 3.57 6.20 28.41
C ILE A 60 3.38 6.40 29.91
N THR A 61 2.82 5.41 30.58
CA THR A 61 2.56 5.45 32.02
C THR A 61 3.55 4.57 32.75
N PHE A 62 4.11 5.10 33.82
CA PHE A 62 5.08 4.45 34.70
C PHE A 62 4.43 4.11 36.05
N ASN A 63 5.02 3.16 36.77
CA ASN A 63 4.58 2.74 38.10
C ASN A 63 5.00 3.71 39.21
N GLU A 64 5.91 4.64 38.93
CA GLU A 64 6.42 5.62 39.88
C GLU A 64 6.82 6.95 39.22
N PRO A 65 6.91 8.06 39.98
CA PRO A 65 7.22 9.37 39.43
C PRO A 65 8.62 9.48 38.85
N LEU A 66 8.71 10.00 37.62
CA LEU A 66 9.99 10.25 36.94
C LEU A 66 10.65 11.57 37.38
N ASP A 67 11.98 11.65 37.24
CA ASP A 67 12.71 12.92 37.27
C ASP A 67 12.34 13.77 36.03
N PRO A 68 11.71 14.94 36.20
CA PRO A 68 11.34 15.81 35.09
C PRO A 68 12.53 16.23 34.21
N PHE A 69 13.75 16.32 34.76
CA PHE A 69 14.95 16.68 33.99
C PHE A 69 15.44 15.54 33.08
N LYS A 70 14.92 14.32 33.25
CA LYS A 70 15.19 13.17 32.39
C LYS A 70 14.09 12.92 31.37
N VAL A 71 13.05 13.76 31.32
CA VAL A 71 11.98 13.70 30.32
C VAL A 71 12.27 14.74 29.24
N ALA A 72 12.97 14.32 28.18
CA ALA A 72 13.41 15.17 27.09
C ALA A 72 13.34 14.44 25.74
N ALA A 73 13.45 15.16 24.63
CA ALA A 73 13.38 14.58 23.28
C ALA A 73 14.53 13.58 23.01
N GLU A 74 15.63 13.68 23.76
CA GLU A 74 16.78 12.76 23.69
C GLU A 74 16.52 11.44 24.44
N THR A 75 15.61 11.43 25.40
CA THR A 75 15.25 10.24 26.20
C THR A 75 13.93 9.62 25.78
N PHE A 76 13.04 10.38 25.13
CA PHE A 76 11.79 9.92 24.54
C PHE A 76 11.74 10.34 23.08
N LYS A 77 12.02 9.40 22.18
CA LYS A 77 12.08 9.64 20.73
C LYS A 77 10.95 8.93 20.02
N LEU A 78 10.33 9.61 19.07
CA LEU A 78 9.59 8.98 17.99
C LEU A 78 10.51 8.89 16.77
N LEU A 79 10.64 7.71 16.19
CA LEU A 79 11.39 7.44 14.98
C LEU A 79 10.43 7.12 13.85
N ASP A 80 10.71 7.66 12.67
CA ASP A 80 10.06 7.24 11.44
C ASP A 80 10.58 5.86 10.99
N VAL A 81 10.02 5.36 9.89
CA VAL A 81 10.35 4.05 9.34
C VAL A 81 11.80 3.91 8.83
N ASN A 82 12.50 5.03 8.64
CA ASN A 82 13.91 5.06 8.26
C ASN A 82 14.83 5.21 9.48
N GLY A 83 14.29 5.21 10.70
CA GLY A 83 15.02 5.46 11.94
C GLY A 83 15.37 6.92 12.16
N VAL A 84 14.76 7.85 11.41
CA VAL A 84 14.97 9.29 11.56
C VAL A 84 14.04 9.81 12.65
N GLY A 85 14.58 10.60 13.57
CA GLY A 85 13.79 11.19 14.65
C GLY A 85 12.75 12.18 14.15
N VAL A 86 11.50 11.98 14.54
CA VAL A 86 10.40 12.93 14.33
C VAL A 86 10.49 14.01 15.41
N PRO A 87 10.59 15.29 15.05
CA PRO A 87 10.61 16.37 16.03
C PRO A 87 9.34 16.39 16.88
N GLY A 88 9.50 16.53 18.18
CA GLY A 88 8.39 16.51 19.13
C GLY A 88 8.85 16.91 20.53
N THR A 89 7.91 16.94 21.47
CA THR A 89 8.21 17.31 22.85
C THR A 89 7.49 16.37 23.80
N PRO A 90 8.20 15.66 24.69
CA PRO A 90 7.59 14.96 25.80
C PRO A 90 7.18 15.96 26.89
N THR A 91 6.06 15.66 27.53
CA THR A 91 5.55 16.42 28.69
C THR A 91 5.20 15.45 29.80
N LEU A 92 5.60 15.76 31.03
CA LEU A 92 5.32 14.92 32.18
C LEU A 92 4.06 15.42 32.91
N SER A 93 3.19 14.50 33.31
CA SER A 93 2.01 14.79 34.13
C SER A 93 2.39 15.33 35.51
N THR A 94 1.45 15.99 36.18
CA THR A 94 1.67 16.61 37.50
C THR A 94 2.01 15.61 38.60
N ASP A 95 1.55 14.37 38.48
CA ASP A 95 1.89 13.26 39.39
C ASP A 95 3.22 12.57 39.04
N GLY A 96 3.87 12.97 37.94
CA GLY A 96 5.13 12.40 37.48
C GLY A 96 5.01 11.01 36.83
N LEU A 97 3.80 10.46 36.68
CA LEU A 97 3.59 9.07 36.27
C LEU A 97 3.43 8.89 34.76
N THR A 98 3.01 9.93 34.03
CA THR A 98 2.63 9.81 32.62
C THR A 98 3.39 10.79 31.75
N VAL A 99 4.14 10.27 30.79
CA VAL A 99 4.77 11.06 29.73
C VAL A 99 3.83 11.10 28.53
N THR A 100 3.46 12.31 28.09
CA THR A 100 2.76 12.55 26.82
C THR A 100 3.73 13.10 25.80
N TRP A 101 3.92 12.40 24.68
CA TRP A 101 4.75 12.80 23.56
C TRP A 101 3.88 13.21 22.37
N LYS A 102 4.16 14.38 21.80
CA LYS A 102 3.48 14.89 20.60
C LYS A 102 4.50 15.39 19.57
N PRO A 103 4.33 15.06 18.28
CA PRO A 103 5.10 15.69 17.23
C PRO A 103 4.88 17.21 17.20
N THR A 104 5.85 17.98 16.72
CA THR A 104 5.69 19.44 16.53
C THR A 104 4.86 19.79 15.29
N THR A 105 4.78 18.89 14.31
CA THR A 105 4.05 19.04 13.05
C THR A 105 3.07 17.87 12.87
N ASN A 106 1.97 18.08 12.11
CA ASN A 106 0.97 17.05 11.84
C ASN A 106 1.17 16.38 10.46
N ASP A 107 2.40 16.27 10.00
CA ASP A 107 2.80 15.77 8.68
C ASP A 107 3.15 14.27 8.68
N GLN A 108 2.80 13.54 9.74
CA GLN A 108 3.01 12.10 9.80
C GLN A 108 2.20 11.39 8.72
N SER A 109 2.85 10.43 8.08
CA SER A 109 2.28 9.69 6.96
C SER A 109 1.20 8.73 7.44
N TYR A 110 0.12 8.63 6.66
CA TYR A 110 -0.89 7.57 6.84
C TYR A 110 -0.30 6.18 6.58
N ALA A 111 -0.91 5.16 7.18
CA ALA A 111 -0.55 3.75 6.98
C ALA A 111 0.96 3.48 7.13
N THR A 112 1.61 4.11 8.10
CA THR A 112 3.07 4.11 8.25
C THR A 112 3.45 3.70 9.67
N PRO A 113 4.39 2.77 9.85
CA PRO A 113 4.89 2.41 11.16
C PRO A 113 5.79 3.51 11.70
N TYR A 114 5.66 3.77 12.99
CA TYR A 114 6.55 4.60 13.78
C TYR A 114 6.98 3.81 15.02
N THR A 115 8.18 4.13 15.52
CA THR A 115 8.75 3.47 16.70
C THR A 115 9.00 4.48 17.79
N ILE A 116 8.60 4.16 19.02
CA ILE A 116 8.99 4.92 20.20
C ILE A 116 10.20 4.24 20.83
N GLU A 117 11.20 5.06 21.15
CA GLU A 117 12.38 4.69 21.93
C GLU A 117 12.39 5.49 23.24
N VAL A 118 12.38 4.77 24.37
CA VAL A 118 12.62 5.32 25.70
C VAL A 118 14.01 4.88 26.15
N SER A 119 14.89 5.84 26.35
CA SER A 119 16.29 5.62 26.72
C SER A 119 16.44 5.06 28.14
N GLY A 120 17.46 4.24 28.36
CA GLY A 120 17.93 3.82 29.69
C GLY A 120 18.49 4.95 30.57
N LEU A 121 18.49 6.19 30.08
CA LEU A 121 18.88 7.38 30.85
C LEU A 121 17.72 8.01 31.63
N VAL A 122 16.48 7.53 31.43
CA VAL A 122 15.32 7.92 32.23
C VAL A 122 15.50 7.43 33.67
N THR A 123 15.23 8.30 34.65
CA THR A 123 15.27 7.97 36.07
C THR A 123 14.00 8.37 36.79
N ASP A 124 13.77 7.75 37.95
CA ASP A 124 12.86 8.26 38.97
C ASP A 124 13.45 9.49 39.70
N LEU A 125 12.74 9.97 40.72
CA LEU A 125 13.18 11.07 41.59
C LEU A 125 14.36 10.71 42.52
N ALA A 126 14.61 9.42 42.77
CA ALA A 126 15.70 8.92 43.60
C ALA A 126 17.01 8.70 42.80
N GLY A 127 16.94 8.78 41.46
CA GLY A 127 18.04 8.58 40.54
C GLY A 127 18.20 7.14 40.04
N ASN A 128 17.26 6.24 40.34
CA ASN A 128 17.27 4.88 39.79
C ASN A 128 16.90 4.93 38.31
N ARG A 129 17.74 4.32 37.47
CA ARG A 129 17.53 4.25 36.02
C ARG A 129 16.55 3.15 35.66
N ILE A 130 15.72 3.38 34.66
CA ILE A 130 14.89 2.32 34.07
C ILE A 130 15.73 1.10 33.67
N ASP A 131 15.35 -0.08 34.18
CA ASP A 131 16.08 -1.34 33.90
C ASP A 131 15.87 -1.83 32.48
N ASN A 132 14.65 -1.63 31.95
CA ASN A 132 14.23 -2.09 30.63
C ASN A 132 13.84 -0.88 29.77
N PRO A 133 14.80 -0.31 29.02
CA PRO A 133 14.50 0.67 27.97
C PRO A 133 13.39 0.14 27.06
N LEU A 134 12.41 1.00 26.77
CA LEU A 134 11.24 0.60 25.99
C LEU A 134 11.47 0.89 24.51
N HIS A 135 11.22 -0.11 23.68
CA HIS A 135 11.14 0.04 22.24
C HIS A 135 9.85 -0.63 21.76
N PHE A 136 8.95 0.15 21.18
CA PHE A 136 7.69 -0.39 20.64
C PHE A 136 7.28 0.33 19.36
N SER A 137 6.49 -0.34 18.55
CA SER A 137 6.06 0.20 17.26
C SER A 137 4.55 0.21 17.13
N PHE A 138 4.04 1.14 16.32
CA PHE A 138 2.63 1.19 15.96
C PHE A 138 2.48 1.74 14.54
N THR A 139 1.34 1.47 13.91
CA THR A 139 1.02 1.91 12.55
C THR A 139 -0.09 2.95 12.59
N THR A 140 0.15 4.09 11.93
CA THR A 140 -0.84 5.17 11.78
C THR A 140 -2.09 4.72 11.03
N ALA A 141 -3.17 5.48 11.21
CA ALA A 141 -4.43 5.34 10.50
C ALA A 141 -4.22 5.29 8.99
N ASN A 142 -5.09 4.55 8.32
CA ASN A 142 -5.20 4.62 6.87
C ASN A 142 -5.71 5.99 6.42
N TYR A 143 -5.54 6.28 5.12
CA TYR A 143 -6.10 7.49 4.52
C TYR A 143 -7.62 7.58 4.81
N PRO A 144 -8.16 8.78 5.04
CA PRO A 144 -9.60 8.95 5.23
C PRO A 144 -10.38 8.67 3.94
N ASN A 145 -11.70 8.54 4.06
CA ASN A 145 -12.65 8.48 2.93
C ASN A 145 -12.29 7.42 1.87
N GLN A 146 -11.97 6.19 2.30
CA GLN A 146 -11.68 5.08 1.37
C GLN A 146 -12.96 4.38 0.87
N ASP A 147 -14.09 4.53 1.56
CA ASP A 147 -15.34 3.85 1.21
C ASP A 147 -15.87 4.28 -0.16
N ALA A 148 -15.78 5.58 -0.51
CA ALA A 148 -16.16 6.06 -1.83
C ALA A 148 -15.33 5.41 -2.96
N TYR A 149 -14.04 5.16 -2.72
CA TYR A 149 -13.20 4.45 -3.68
C TYR A 149 -13.49 2.96 -3.75
N ARG A 150 -13.98 2.38 -2.66
CA ARG A 150 -14.47 1.01 -2.68
C ARG A 150 -15.71 0.87 -3.56
N ASP A 151 -16.66 1.80 -3.46
CA ASP A 151 -17.86 1.78 -4.31
C ASP A 151 -17.50 1.96 -5.79
N LEU A 152 -16.56 2.86 -6.08
CA LEU A 152 -16.02 3.02 -7.43
C LEU A 152 -15.34 1.73 -7.93
N ALA A 153 -14.51 1.10 -7.10
CA ALA A 153 -13.85 -0.16 -7.44
C ALA A 153 -14.84 -1.32 -7.61
N ILE A 154 -15.99 -1.29 -6.94
CA ILE A 154 -17.09 -2.26 -7.14
C ILE A 154 -17.74 -2.04 -8.50
N LYS A 155 -18.03 -0.79 -8.87
CA LYS A 155 -18.67 -0.42 -10.13
C LYS A 155 -17.90 -0.96 -11.35
N TYR A 156 -16.56 -0.85 -11.31
CA TYR A 156 -15.69 -1.29 -12.41
C TYR A 156 -15.00 -2.65 -12.16
N ALA A 157 -15.46 -3.40 -11.16
CA ALA A 157 -14.82 -4.65 -10.75
C ALA A 157 -14.79 -5.68 -11.89
N PRO A 158 -13.68 -6.38 -12.14
CA PRO A 158 -13.59 -7.34 -13.23
C PRO A 158 -14.47 -8.57 -13.00
N THR A 159 -15.00 -9.13 -14.08
CA THR A 159 -15.21 -10.58 -14.15
C THR A 159 -13.92 -11.22 -14.62
N VAL A 160 -13.30 -12.04 -13.77
CA VAL A 160 -12.03 -12.71 -14.04
C VAL A 160 -12.31 -14.09 -14.61
N LYS A 161 -11.86 -14.33 -15.84
CA LYS A 161 -11.82 -15.65 -16.46
C LYS A 161 -10.36 -16.11 -16.48
N SER A 162 -10.03 -17.07 -15.62
CA SER A 162 -8.67 -17.62 -15.53
C SER A 162 -8.62 -18.94 -16.26
N SER A 163 -7.84 -19.01 -17.34
CA SER A 163 -7.66 -20.24 -18.12
C SER A 163 -6.94 -21.30 -17.30
N VAL A 164 -7.40 -22.54 -17.44
CA VAL A 164 -6.82 -23.68 -16.74
C VAL A 164 -6.09 -24.59 -17.73
N GLU A 165 -4.88 -25.00 -17.36
CA GLU A 165 -4.14 -26.02 -18.10
C GLU A 165 -4.75 -27.40 -17.79
N LEU A 166 -5.38 -28.05 -18.78
CA LEU A 166 -6.08 -29.32 -18.57
C LEU A 166 -5.14 -30.53 -18.47
N THR A 167 -3.94 -30.44 -19.03
CA THR A 167 -2.97 -31.54 -19.07
C THR A 167 -2.02 -31.50 -17.87
N GLY A 168 -1.79 -32.65 -17.22
CA GLY A 168 -0.93 -32.78 -16.03
C GLY A 168 -1.66 -32.60 -14.70
N ALA A 169 -0.89 -32.58 -13.60
CA ALA A 169 -1.38 -32.30 -12.23
C ALA A 169 -1.67 -30.80 -12.03
N GLY A 170 -2.41 -30.21 -12.99
CA GLY A 170 -2.69 -28.79 -13.11
C GLY A 170 -3.15 -28.20 -11.78
N GLN A 171 -2.39 -27.20 -11.31
CA GLN A 171 -2.67 -26.47 -10.07
C GLN A 171 -3.83 -25.50 -10.31
N PRO A 172 -4.59 -25.15 -9.25
CA PRO A 172 -5.70 -24.22 -9.37
C PRO A 172 -5.19 -22.84 -9.82
N GLN A 173 -5.72 -22.35 -10.95
CA GLN A 173 -5.41 -21.03 -11.50
C GLN A 173 -6.33 -19.97 -10.93
N VAL A 174 -6.31 -19.85 -9.60
CA VAL A 174 -7.25 -19.02 -8.84
C VAL A 174 -6.49 -17.81 -8.32
N PRO A 175 -6.99 -16.57 -8.54
CA PRO A 175 -6.40 -15.41 -7.91
C PRO A 175 -6.69 -15.48 -6.40
N THR A 176 -5.65 -15.44 -5.57
CA THR A 176 -5.78 -15.61 -4.11
C THR A 176 -5.37 -14.35 -3.36
N LYS A 177 -5.67 -14.34 -2.07
CA LYS A 177 -4.99 -13.41 -1.15
C LYS A 177 -3.48 -13.70 -1.13
N LEU A 178 -2.69 -12.67 -0.85
CA LEU A 178 -1.26 -12.81 -0.59
C LEU A 178 -1.00 -13.56 0.72
N ASP A 179 -1.91 -13.44 1.69
CA ASP A 179 -1.92 -14.13 2.98
C ASP A 179 -2.99 -15.24 3.02
N ALA A 180 -3.07 -16.05 1.96
CA ALA A 180 -4.13 -17.05 1.83
C ALA A 180 -4.14 -18.09 2.98
N ASP A 181 -2.98 -18.36 3.57
CA ASP A 181 -2.77 -19.27 4.70
C ASP A 181 -2.67 -18.56 6.07
N GLY A 182 -2.67 -17.22 6.08
CA GLY A 182 -2.71 -16.38 7.27
C GLY A 182 -1.36 -16.09 7.93
N ASP A 183 -0.23 -16.48 7.33
CA ASP A 183 1.10 -16.30 7.94
C ASP A 183 1.94 -15.17 7.28
N TRP A 184 1.46 -14.60 6.16
CA TRP A 184 2.14 -13.56 5.36
C TRP A 184 3.50 -13.96 4.76
N ASN A 185 3.80 -15.25 4.72
CA ASN A 185 5.01 -15.80 4.12
C ASN A 185 4.74 -16.23 2.67
N LEU A 186 4.88 -15.31 1.72
CA LEU A 186 4.55 -15.60 0.31
C LEU A 186 5.42 -16.71 -0.33
N ALA A 187 6.49 -17.16 0.33
CA ALA A 187 7.35 -18.23 -0.17
C ALA A 187 6.76 -19.64 0.03
N ASN A 188 5.74 -19.83 0.89
CA ASN A 188 5.16 -21.15 1.18
C ASN A 188 3.69 -21.31 0.70
N ASN A 189 3.06 -20.25 0.18
CA ASN A 189 1.66 -20.26 -0.25
C ASN A 189 1.30 -21.43 -1.20
N LYS A 190 2.20 -21.81 -2.12
CA LYS A 190 1.98 -22.98 -2.98
C LYS A 190 1.95 -24.27 -2.18
N ASP A 191 2.91 -24.47 -1.28
CA ASP A 191 3.01 -25.70 -0.50
C ASP A 191 1.76 -25.88 0.37
N TRP A 192 1.30 -24.78 0.99
CA TRP A 192 0.00 -24.75 1.65
C TRP A 192 -1.14 -25.13 0.70
N LEU A 193 -1.24 -24.48 -0.47
CA LEU A 193 -2.31 -24.70 -1.46
C LEU A 193 -2.39 -26.16 -1.94
N VAL A 194 -1.23 -26.79 -2.11
CA VAL A 194 -1.11 -28.18 -2.58
C VAL A 194 -1.40 -29.17 -1.44
N GLN A 195 -0.73 -28.99 -0.30
CA GLN A 195 -0.61 -30.03 0.72
C GLN A 195 -1.66 -29.92 1.82
N GLN A 196 -2.17 -28.72 2.10
CA GLN A 196 -2.99 -28.45 3.29
C GLN A 196 -4.37 -27.90 2.94
N ALA A 197 -4.45 -26.94 2.01
CA ALA A 197 -5.69 -26.27 1.68
C ALA A 197 -6.74 -27.24 1.12
N THR A 198 -7.94 -27.21 1.70
CA THR A 198 -9.14 -27.89 1.19
C THR A 198 -10.13 -26.93 0.53
N SER A 199 -10.01 -25.64 0.87
CA SER A 199 -10.73 -24.53 0.25
C SER A 199 -9.92 -23.25 0.37
N LEU A 200 -10.23 -22.27 -0.46
CA LEU A 200 -9.69 -20.91 -0.38
C LEU A 200 -10.72 -19.89 -0.89
N VAL A 201 -10.55 -18.63 -0.51
CA VAL A 201 -11.37 -17.53 -1.02
C VAL A 201 -10.62 -16.84 -2.17
N PRO A 202 -11.18 -16.80 -3.39
CA PRO A 202 -10.60 -16.01 -4.47
C PRO A 202 -10.54 -14.54 -4.08
N ALA A 203 -9.51 -13.82 -4.54
CA ALA A 203 -9.34 -12.41 -4.17
C ALA A 203 -8.78 -11.56 -5.30
N VAL A 204 -9.21 -10.30 -5.33
CA VAL A 204 -8.71 -9.25 -6.21
C VAL A 204 -8.35 -8.06 -5.33
N TYR A 205 -7.11 -7.60 -5.42
CA TYR A 205 -6.69 -6.38 -4.73
C TYR A 205 -7.01 -5.17 -5.61
N PHE A 206 -7.35 -4.04 -5.00
CA PHE A 206 -7.52 -2.79 -5.73
C PHE A 206 -6.85 -1.59 -5.07
N THR A 207 -6.49 -0.60 -5.87
CA THR A 207 -6.15 0.75 -5.41
C THR A 207 -6.76 1.79 -6.34
N VAL A 208 -7.10 2.96 -5.81
CA VAL A 208 -7.61 4.08 -6.59
C VAL A 208 -6.68 5.26 -6.42
N ALA A 209 -6.30 5.87 -7.54
CA ALA A 209 -5.79 7.23 -7.58
C ALA A 209 -6.83 8.14 -8.24
N GLU A 210 -6.86 9.39 -7.82
CA GLU A 210 -7.81 10.39 -8.25
C GLU A 210 -7.05 11.65 -8.65
N THR A 211 -7.25 12.10 -9.89
CA THR A 211 -6.91 13.46 -10.29
C THR A 211 -8.16 14.32 -10.31
N ARG A 212 -8.02 15.62 -10.59
CA ARG A 212 -9.16 16.52 -10.73
C ARG A 212 -10.18 16.07 -11.78
N THR A 213 -9.77 15.25 -12.75
CA THR A 213 -10.62 14.91 -13.89
C THR A 213 -10.82 13.42 -14.13
N HIS A 214 -10.00 12.56 -13.51
CA HIS A 214 -10.05 11.12 -13.73
C HIS A 214 -9.87 10.32 -12.44
N TYR A 215 -10.41 9.10 -12.43
CA TYR A 215 -10.03 8.05 -11.51
C TYR A 215 -9.19 6.99 -12.23
N PHE A 216 -8.24 6.40 -11.51
CA PHE A 216 -7.37 5.32 -11.99
C PHE A 216 -7.50 4.16 -11.01
N ILE A 217 -8.20 3.12 -11.44
CA ILE A 217 -8.53 1.98 -10.59
C ILE A 217 -7.68 0.80 -11.02
N HIS A 218 -6.70 0.44 -10.20
CA HIS A 218 -5.91 -0.76 -10.42
C HIS A 218 -6.60 -1.95 -9.78
N TYR A 219 -6.63 -3.06 -10.50
CA TYR A 219 -6.97 -4.38 -9.98
C TYR A 219 -5.76 -5.30 -10.14
N MET A 220 -5.27 -5.83 -9.02
CA MET A 220 -4.16 -6.77 -8.99
C MET A 220 -4.67 -8.16 -8.62
N LEU A 221 -4.28 -9.12 -9.45
CA LEU A 221 -4.53 -10.53 -9.23
C LEU A 221 -3.20 -11.18 -8.87
N TYR A 222 -3.16 -11.80 -7.70
CA TYR A 222 -2.02 -12.56 -7.24
C TYR A 222 -2.28 -14.05 -7.40
N PHE A 223 -1.27 -14.76 -7.87
CA PHE A 223 -1.28 -16.20 -7.95
C PHE A 223 -0.06 -16.74 -7.21
N PRO A 224 -0.22 -17.70 -6.29
CA PRO A 224 0.92 -18.27 -5.57
C PRO A 224 1.79 -19.19 -6.46
N TRP A 225 1.43 -19.34 -7.74
CA TRP A 225 2.11 -20.21 -8.67
C TRP A 225 1.98 -19.75 -10.13
N VAL A 226 3.11 -19.63 -10.84
CA VAL A 226 3.22 -19.54 -12.30
C VAL A 226 4.11 -20.67 -12.81
N ASN A 227 3.72 -21.31 -13.92
CA ASN A 227 4.43 -22.44 -14.50
C ASN A 227 5.26 -21.98 -15.71
N ARG A 228 6.59 -21.86 -15.61
CA ARG A 228 7.38 -21.41 -16.77
C ARG A 228 8.73 -22.05 -17.02
N THR A 229 9.14 -23.01 -16.24
CA THR A 229 10.32 -23.82 -16.53
C THR A 229 10.05 -25.21 -16.00
N GLY A 230 10.54 -26.25 -16.65
CA GLY A 230 10.45 -27.64 -16.17
C GLY A 230 11.20 -27.91 -14.85
N ALA A 231 11.30 -26.92 -13.97
CA ALA A 231 11.80 -27.02 -12.61
C ALA A 231 10.64 -27.37 -11.65
N SER A 232 10.98 -28.10 -10.59
CA SER A 232 10.10 -28.37 -9.44
C SER A 232 9.77 -27.12 -8.60
N GLU A 233 10.35 -25.97 -8.96
CA GLU A 233 10.22 -24.69 -8.26
C GLU A 233 9.03 -23.87 -8.77
N HIS A 234 8.62 -22.86 -8.01
CA HIS A 234 7.47 -22.02 -8.35
C HIS A 234 7.75 -20.55 -8.15
N ALA A 235 7.15 -19.70 -8.97
CA ALA A 235 7.21 -18.27 -8.81
C ALA A 235 5.82 -17.71 -8.50
N ASN A 236 5.77 -16.63 -7.73
CA ASN A 236 4.56 -15.85 -7.54
C ASN A 236 4.17 -15.13 -8.83
N GLY A 237 2.90 -15.22 -9.21
CA GLY A 237 2.33 -14.52 -10.35
C GLY A 237 1.65 -13.26 -9.91
N THR A 238 1.82 -12.20 -10.68
CA THR A 238 1.00 -11.01 -10.54
C THR A 238 0.66 -10.46 -11.91
N VAL A 239 -0.62 -10.18 -12.10
CA VAL A 239 -1.10 -9.41 -13.25
C VAL A 239 -1.92 -8.24 -12.76
N VAL A 240 -1.91 -7.14 -13.51
CA VAL A 240 -2.63 -5.93 -13.16
C VAL A 240 -3.47 -5.45 -14.32
N TYR A 241 -4.66 -4.97 -14.00
CA TYR A 241 -5.52 -4.22 -14.89
C TYR A 241 -5.68 -2.83 -14.32
N MET A 242 -5.71 -1.79 -15.16
CA MET A 242 -6.05 -0.44 -14.74
C MET A 242 -7.22 0.06 -15.57
N VAL A 243 -8.28 0.49 -14.90
CA VAL A 243 -9.40 1.20 -15.54
C VAL A 243 -9.16 2.70 -15.34
N THR A 244 -9.12 3.43 -16.45
CA THR A 244 -9.14 4.90 -16.42
C THR A 244 -10.57 5.36 -16.62
N VAL A 245 -11.08 6.15 -15.68
CA VAL A 245 -12.46 6.64 -15.67
C VAL A 245 -12.43 8.15 -15.73
N GLU A 246 -13.08 8.72 -16.74
CA GLU A 246 -13.35 10.17 -16.78
C GLU A 246 -14.46 10.49 -15.79
N LYS A 247 -14.24 11.49 -14.92
CA LYS A 247 -15.22 11.97 -13.96
C LYS A 247 -16.38 12.68 -14.64
N ALA A 248 -17.57 12.60 -14.03
CA ALA A 248 -18.68 13.46 -14.40
C ALA A 248 -18.33 14.94 -14.16
N ARG A 249 -18.50 15.79 -15.17
CA ARG A 249 -18.24 17.24 -15.08
C ARG A 249 -19.29 18.00 -15.88
N GLY A 250 -20.10 18.83 -15.20
CA GLY A 250 -21.17 19.58 -15.84
C GLY A 250 -22.19 18.65 -16.51
N ALA A 251 -22.24 18.65 -17.84
CA ALA A 251 -23.15 17.80 -18.63
C ALA A 251 -22.56 16.43 -18.99
N THR A 252 -21.29 16.16 -18.71
CA THR A 252 -20.68 14.84 -18.99
C THR A 252 -21.04 13.84 -17.89
N VAL A 253 -21.24 12.58 -18.30
CA VAL A 253 -21.44 11.47 -17.38
C VAL A 253 -20.10 10.80 -17.08
N GLU A 254 -19.94 10.30 -15.85
CA GLU A 254 -18.79 9.49 -15.49
C GLU A 254 -18.75 8.24 -16.36
N ARG A 255 -17.59 7.95 -16.95
CA ARG A 255 -17.45 6.86 -17.91
C ARG A 255 -16.03 6.29 -17.98
N PRO A 256 -15.87 4.98 -18.18
CA PRO A 256 -14.56 4.39 -18.40
C PRO A 256 -14.06 4.74 -19.80
N VAL A 257 -12.83 5.23 -19.91
CA VAL A 257 -12.24 5.69 -21.18
C VAL A 257 -11.15 4.78 -21.71
N ALA A 258 -10.47 4.04 -20.83
CA ALA A 258 -9.41 3.12 -21.20
C ALA A 258 -9.31 1.93 -20.22
N LEU A 259 -8.84 0.79 -20.73
CA LEU A 259 -8.40 -0.36 -19.97
C LEU A 259 -6.95 -0.68 -20.34
N HIS A 260 -6.08 -0.71 -19.34
CA HIS A 260 -4.69 -1.11 -19.52
C HIS A 260 -4.39 -2.40 -18.77
N THR A 261 -3.47 -3.22 -19.30
CA THR A 261 -3.13 -4.53 -18.72
C THR A 261 -1.62 -4.68 -18.56
N TRP A 262 -1.15 -5.33 -17.51
CA TRP A 262 0.27 -5.60 -17.27
C TRP A 262 0.51 -7.02 -16.80
N PHE A 263 1.60 -7.58 -17.30
CA PHE A 263 2.08 -8.88 -16.89
C PHE A 263 3.57 -9.02 -17.16
N ARG A 264 4.18 -10.01 -16.51
CA ARG A 264 5.59 -10.33 -16.66
C ARG A 264 5.81 -11.28 -17.84
N GLU A 265 6.83 -11.01 -18.65
CA GLU A 265 7.36 -11.93 -19.67
C GLU A 265 8.87 -12.09 -19.52
N GLY A 266 9.30 -13.17 -18.87
CA GLY A 266 10.73 -13.41 -18.60
C GLY A 266 11.37 -12.27 -17.81
N THR A 267 12.35 -11.60 -18.40
CA THR A 267 13.02 -10.42 -17.81
C THR A 267 12.30 -9.10 -18.10
N SER A 268 11.25 -9.14 -18.90
CA SER A 268 10.50 -8.00 -19.43
C SER A 268 9.11 -7.88 -18.81
N GLU A 269 8.50 -6.72 -18.98
CA GLU A 269 7.12 -6.42 -18.56
C GLU A 269 6.37 -5.88 -19.76
N GLU A 270 5.29 -6.56 -20.10
CA GLU A 270 4.45 -6.22 -21.24
C GLU A 270 3.21 -5.49 -20.75
N ASN A 271 2.74 -4.56 -21.57
CA ASN A 271 1.53 -3.84 -21.28
C ASN A 271 0.74 -3.43 -22.51
N PHE A 272 -0.56 -3.67 -22.42
CA PHE A 272 -1.52 -3.39 -23.47
C PHE A 272 -2.49 -2.31 -23.04
N ALA A 273 -2.97 -1.54 -24.02
CA ALA A 273 -3.99 -0.52 -23.83
C ALA A 273 -5.16 -0.81 -24.77
N PHE A 274 -6.37 -0.66 -24.27
CA PHE A 274 -7.62 -0.76 -25.01
C PHE A 274 -8.40 0.51 -24.72
N LEU A 275 -8.71 1.27 -25.76
CA LEU A 275 -9.35 2.57 -25.64
C LEU A 275 -10.82 2.46 -26.01
N THR A 276 -11.66 3.28 -25.37
CA THR A 276 -13.07 3.38 -25.78
C THR A 276 -13.22 4.34 -26.95
N THR A 277 -14.10 4.03 -27.91
CA THR A 277 -14.38 4.95 -29.03
C THR A 277 -14.91 6.29 -28.54
N GLU A 278 -15.72 6.27 -27.50
CA GLU A 278 -16.31 7.43 -26.88
C GLU A 278 -15.25 8.31 -26.20
N SER A 279 -14.09 7.77 -25.82
CA SER A 279 -13.02 8.56 -25.17
C SER A 279 -12.54 9.72 -26.03
N GLY A 280 -12.61 9.58 -27.36
CA GLY A 280 -12.06 10.55 -28.31
C GLY A 280 -10.53 10.61 -28.31
N ILE A 281 -9.85 9.66 -27.63
CA ILE A 281 -8.39 9.52 -27.64
C ILE A 281 -7.90 9.08 -29.02
N VAL A 282 -8.61 8.11 -29.61
CA VAL A 282 -8.49 7.79 -31.03
C VAL A 282 -9.62 8.51 -31.74
N ARG A 283 -9.32 9.25 -32.80
CA ARG A 283 -10.35 9.97 -33.57
C ARG A 283 -10.81 9.11 -34.74
N SER A 284 -12.04 9.36 -35.19
CA SER A 284 -12.61 8.69 -36.36
C SER A 284 -11.67 8.78 -37.57
N GLY A 285 -11.19 7.62 -38.03
CA GLY A 285 -10.31 7.48 -39.19
C GLY A 285 -8.82 7.42 -38.86
N ASP A 286 -8.42 7.58 -37.60
CA ASP A 286 -7.04 7.35 -37.15
C ASP A 286 -6.81 5.85 -36.82
N ASP A 287 -5.56 5.39 -36.86
CA ASP A 287 -5.19 4.03 -36.45
C ASP A 287 -4.92 4.01 -34.94
N ALA A 288 -5.54 3.07 -34.20
CA ALA A 288 -5.33 2.90 -32.77
C ALA A 288 -3.85 2.66 -32.40
N LYS A 289 -3.05 2.12 -33.32
CA LYS A 289 -1.61 1.89 -33.10
C LYS A 289 -0.81 3.18 -33.00
N ASP A 290 -1.23 4.26 -33.68
CA ASP A 290 -0.60 5.58 -33.57
C ASP A 290 -0.72 6.14 -32.14
N TRP A 291 -1.67 5.61 -31.37
CA TRP A 291 -1.97 5.96 -29.99
C TRP A 291 -1.57 4.85 -29.01
N TYR A 292 -0.69 3.92 -29.41
CA TYR A 292 -0.19 2.83 -28.57
C TYR A 292 -1.29 1.95 -27.94
N ALA A 293 -2.43 1.85 -28.62
CA ALA A 293 -3.55 1.00 -28.26
C ALA A 293 -3.58 -0.27 -29.13
N GLN A 294 -3.96 -1.38 -28.50
CA GLN A 294 -4.19 -2.65 -29.20
C GLN A 294 -5.50 -2.63 -29.99
N ALA A 295 -6.50 -1.94 -29.45
CA ALA A 295 -7.78 -1.74 -30.10
C ALA A 295 -8.49 -0.49 -29.54
N GLU A 296 -9.34 0.08 -30.40
CA GLU A 296 -10.38 1.03 -30.02
C GLU A 296 -11.73 0.29 -30.12
N LEU A 297 -12.52 0.32 -29.04
CA LEU A 297 -13.75 -0.47 -28.90
C LEU A 297 -14.87 0.41 -28.35
N ALA A 298 -16.12 0.15 -28.72
CA ALA A 298 -17.25 0.82 -28.08
C ALA A 298 -17.25 0.56 -26.56
N GLN A 299 -17.62 1.56 -25.77
CA GLN A 299 -17.61 1.47 -24.30
C GLN A 299 -18.41 0.28 -23.80
N ASP A 300 -19.61 0.03 -24.35
CA ASP A 300 -20.46 -1.12 -23.95
C ASP A 300 -19.87 -2.48 -24.33
N SER A 301 -18.91 -2.52 -25.27
CA SER A 301 -18.19 -3.74 -25.63
C SER A 301 -17.01 -4.02 -24.69
N LEU A 302 -16.28 -2.98 -24.28
CA LEU A 302 -15.13 -3.11 -23.37
C LEU A 302 -15.55 -3.17 -21.89
N PHE A 303 -16.62 -2.44 -21.55
CA PHE A 303 -17.18 -2.29 -20.22
C PHE A 303 -18.69 -2.58 -20.16
N PRO A 304 -19.16 -3.76 -20.59
CA PRO A 304 -20.58 -4.11 -20.53
C PRO A 304 -21.15 -3.93 -19.12
N GLY A 305 -22.16 -3.06 -18.98
CA GLY A 305 -22.78 -2.76 -17.69
C GLY A 305 -21.85 -2.09 -16.68
N GLY A 306 -20.74 -1.48 -17.13
CA GLY A 306 -19.74 -0.85 -16.27
C GLY A 306 -18.62 -1.79 -15.81
N HIS A 307 -18.66 -3.07 -16.16
CA HIS A 307 -17.63 -4.06 -15.80
C HIS A 307 -16.81 -4.48 -17.01
N PHE A 308 -15.55 -4.84 -16.81
CA PHE A 308 -14.76 -5.48 -17.87
C PHE A 308 -14.57 -6.97 -17.60
N THR A 309 -14.34 -7.75 -18.65
CA THR A 309 -13.97 -9.16 -18.50
C THR A 309 -12.46 -9.32 -18.66
N ALA A 310 -11.79 -9.53 -17.53
CA ALA A 310 -10.38 -9.89 -17.47
C ALA A 310 -10.20 -11.34 -17.90
N TRP A 311 -9.27 -11.59 -18.81
CA TRP A 311 -8.85 -12.94 -19.17
C TRP A 311 -7.40 -13.16 -18.78
N VAL A 312 -7.15 -14.15 -17.92
CA VAL A 312 -5.80 -14.55 -17.53
C VAL A 312 -5.45 -15.86 -18.22
N THR A 313 -4.35 -15.87 -18.99
CA THR A 313 -3.93 -17.08 -19.70
C THR A 313 -3.39 -18.14 -18.76
N ALA A 314 -3.56 -19.42 -19.14
CA ALA A 314 -2.98 -20.54 -18.42
C ALA A 314 -1.45 -20.48 -18.51
N THR A 315 -0.77 -21.11 -17.53
CA THR A 315 0.70 -21.31 -17.49
C THR A 315 1.48 -20.02 -17.24
N ASN A 316 1.29 -19.04 -18.11
CA ASN A 316 2.08 -17.84 -18.29
C ASN A 316 1.54 -16.59 -17.58
N HIS A 317 0.26 -16.62 -17.18
CA HIS A 317 -0.46 -15.50 -16.55
C HIS A 317 -0.30 -14.19 -17.30
N TYR A 318 -0.74 -14.16 -18.55
CA TYR A 318 -0.89 -12.91 -19.27
C TYR A 318 -2.20 -12.24 -18.92
N ALA A 319 -2.16 -10.93 -18.62
CA ALA A 319 -3.37 -10.14 -18.49
C ALA A 319 -3.88 -9.71 -19.87
N CYS A 320 -4.92 -10.40 -20.30
CA CYS A 320 -5.61 -10.20 -21.57
C CYS A 320 -7.03 -9.66 -21.34
N VAL A 321 -7.64 -9.19 -22.43
CA VAL A 321 -9.05 -8.76 -22.46
C VAL A 321 -9.86 -9.81 -23.20
N TRP A 322 -11.03 -10.13 -22.67
CA TRP A 322 -11.92 -11.12 -23.28
C TRP A 322 -12.30 -10.73 -24.71
N GLY A 323 -12.23 -11.69 -25.63
CA GLY A 323 -12.51 -11.48 -27.05
C GLY A 323 -11.38 -10.81 -27.85
N GLN A 324 -10.25 -10.46 -27.22
CA GLN A 324 -9.19 -9.71 -27.88
C GLN A 324 -7.92 -10.56 -28.08
N SER A 325 -7.43 -10.58 -29.32
CA SER A 325 -6.15 -11.16 -29.67
C SER A 325 -5.05 -10.11 -29.68
N VAL A 326 -3.94 -10.37 -28.99
CA VAL A 326 -2.76 -9.49 -28.96
C VAL A 326 -1.48 -10.28 -29.14
N GLY A 327 -0.90 -10.16 -30.34
CA GLY A 327 0.37 -10.79 -30.71
C GLY A 327 0.40 -12.29 -30.41
N ASN A 328 1.52 -12.73 -29.84
CA ASN A 328 1.71 -14.12 -29.39
C ASN A 328 1.36 -14.34 -27.91
N TYR A 329 0.90 -13.29 -27.22
CA TYR A 329 0.63 -13.34 -25.78
C TYR A 329 -0.83 -13.72 -25.53
N CYS A 330 -1.76 -12.91 -26.03
CA CYS A 330 -3.20 -13.13 -25.88
C CYS A 330 -3.75 -13.75 -27.15
N GLN A 331 -3.68 -15.07 -27.31
CA GLN A 331 -4.19 -15.75 -28.50
C GLN A 331 -5.64 -16.19 -28.29
N TRP A 332 -6.58 -15.45 -28.88
CA TRP A 332 -8.00 -15.82 -28.83
C TRP A 332 -8.28 -17.02 -29.75
N GLY A 333 -8.99 -18.04 -29.24
CA GLY A 333 -9.33 -19.22 -30.02
C GLY A 333 -10.39 -20.11 -29.37
N SER A 334 -10.85 -21.12 -30.09
CA SER A 334 -11.98 -21.98 -29.68
C SER A 334 -11.77 -22.70 -28.34
N THR A 335 -10.52 -22.99 -27.95
CA THR A 335 -10.20 -23.58 -26.63
C THR A 335 -10.51 -22.63 -25.47
N VAL A 336 -10.40 -21.31 -25.68
CA VAL A 336 -10.76 -20.26 -24.70
C VAL A 336 -12.28 -20.08 -24.66
N GLU A 337 -12.92 -20.14 -25.83
CA GLU A 337 -14.38 -20.01 -25.97
C GLU A 337 -15.16 -21.20 -25.40
N ASN A 338 -14.58 -22.41 -25.43
CA ASN A 338 -15.23 -23.66 -25.03
C ASN A 338 -15.18 -23.97 -23.52
N GLY A 339 -14.77 -23.04 -22.66
CA GLY A 339 -15.05 -23.13 -21.21
C GLY A 339 -13.97 -23.75 -20.32
N ASN A 340 -12.71 -23.84 -20.77
CA ASN A 340 -11.58 -24.24 -19.91
C ASN A 340 -11.09 -23.08 -19.02
N THR A 341 -12.03 -22.40 -18.37
CA THR A 341 -11.79 -21.24 -17.53
C THR A 341 -12.55 -21.35 -16.23
N LEU A 342 -11.90 -21.02 -15.13
CA LEU A 342 -12.59 -20.68 -13.90
C LEU A 342 -13.03 -19.22 -13.97
N VAL A 343 -14.25 -18.94 -13.53
CA VAL A 343 -14.87 -17.62 -13.61
C VAL A 343 -15.08 -17.09 -12.19
N PHE A 344 -14.56 -15.90 -11.92
CA PHE A 344 -14.69 -15.21 -10.66
C PHE A 344 -15.30 -13.82 -10.89
N ALA A 345 -16.30 -13.46 -10.11
CA ALA A 345 -16.97 -12.17 -10.21
C ALA A 345 -17.13 -11.55 -8.82
N TYR A 346 -17.29 -10.23 -8.77
CA TYR A 346 -17.65 -9.57 -7.52
C TYR A 346 -19.14 -9.81 -7.22
N THR A 347 -19.43 -10.40 -6.06
CA THR A 347 -20.79 -10.80 -5.63
C THR A 347 -21.25 -9.96 -4.45
N ASN A 348 -21.15 -8.63 -4.55
CA ASN A 348 -21.59 -7.67 -3.52
C ASN A 348 -21.06 -7.99 -2.11
N GLY A 349 -19.78 -8.38 -2.03
CA GLY A 349 -19.10 -8.68 -0.77
C GLY A 349 -19.36 -10.06 -0.19
N SER A 350 -20.00 -10.97 -0.94
CA SER A 350 -20.24 -12.36 -0.55
C SER A 350 -19.33 -13.33 -1.32
N PRO A 351 -18.03 -13.40 -1.01
CA PRO A 351 -17.12 -14.30 -1.71
C PRO A 351 -17.51 -15.77 -1.51
N THR A 352 -17.38 -16.56 -2.57
CA THR A 352 -17.69 -17.99 -2.56
C THR A 352 -16.39 -18.77 -2.36
N PRO A 353 -16.27 -19.61 -1.31
CA PRO A 353 -15.13 -20.49 -1.17
C PRO A 353 -14.99 -21.40 -2.40
N TYR A 354 -13.80 -21.40 -2.98
CA TYR A 354 -13.38 -22.38 -3.96
C TYR A 354 -12.86 -23.60 -3.20
N ALA A 355 -13.47 -24.77 -3.38
CA ALA A 355 -13.18 -25.97 -2.59
C ALA A 355 -12.76 -27.15 -3.46
N LYS A 356 -11.97 -28.06 -2.87
CA LYS A 356 -11.64 -29.35 -3.48
C LYS A 356 -12.89 -30.23 -3.54
N GLU A 357 -13.08 -30.92 -4.66
CA GLU A 357 -14.06 -31.97 -4.85
C GLU A 357 -13.34 -33.30 -5.03
N ASN A 358 -13.72 -34.33 -4.27
CA ASN A 358 -13.05 -35.65 -4.29
C ASN A 358 -11.51 -35.55 -4.12
N ASN A 359 -11.06 -34.67 -3.22
CA ASN A 359 -9.65 -34.35 -2.97
C ASN A 359 -8.87 -33.74 -4.16
N ALA A 360 -9.56 -33.26 -5.20
CA ALA A 360 -8.96 -32.56 -6.33
C ALA A 360 -9.53 -31.15 -6.45
N TRP A 361 -8.70 -30.19 -6.89
CA TRP A 361 -9.20 -28.87 -7.26
C TRP A 361 -10.01 -28.98 -8.57
N PRO A 362 -11.22 -28.38 -8.63
CA PRO A 362 -11.96 -28.25 -9.88
C PRO A 362 -11.09 -27.64 -11.01
N LYS A 363 -11.38 -27.94 -12.28
CA LYS A 363 -10.62 -27.37 -13.41
C LYS A 363 -11.48 -26.50 -14.31
N THR A 364 -12.79 -26.63 -14.18
CA THR A 364 -13.80 -25.89 -14.94
C THR A 364 -14.97 -25.54 -14.03
N MET A 365 -15.84 -24.63 -14.48
CA MET A 365 -17.06 -24.30 -13.74
C MET A 365 -18.02 -25.50 -13.60
N SER A 366 -18.01 -26.43 -14.56
CA SER A 366 -18.84 -27.65 -14.49
C SER A 366 -18.35 -28.66 -13.46
N ASP A 367 -17.08 -28.60 -13.08
CA ASP A 367 -16.53 -29.46 -12.02
C ASP A 367 -16.92 -28.99 -10.62
N ILE A 368 -17.55 -27.82 -10.49
CA ILE A 368 -17.99 -27.25 -9.22
C ILE A 368 -19.46 -27.62 -9.00
N ALA A 369 -19.80 -28.06 -7.78
CA ALA A 369 -21.14 -28.41 -7.37
C ALA A 369 -22.15 -27.29 -7.71
N GLY A 370 -23.22 -27.67 -8.43
CA GLY A 370 -24.25 -26.74 -8.92
C GLY A 370 -23.88 -25.98 -10.20
N SER A 371 -22.67 -26.18 -10.72
CA SER A 371 -22.16 -25.59 -11.97
C SER A 371 -22.43 -24.08 -12.07
N PRO A 372 -21.98 -23.28 -11.07
CA PRO A 372 -22.27 -21.86 -11.04
C PRO A 372 -21.66 -21.14 -12.24
N GLU A 373 -22.27 -20.03 -12.66
CA GLU A 373 -21.71 -19.20 -13.74
C GLU A 373 -20.40 -18.51 -13.31
N SER A 374 -20.25 -18.21 -12.01
CA SER A 374 -19.05 -17.63 -11.41
C SER A 374 -18.97 -17.91 -9.91
N LEU A 375 -17.76 -17.80 -9.35
CA LEU A 375 -17.52 -17.76 -7.91
C LEU A 375 -17.28 -16.33 -7.45
N GLY A 376 -17.82 -15.98 -6.28
CA GLY A 376 -17.56 -14.68 -5.65
C GLY A 376 -16.11 -14.53 -5.21
N TYR A 377 -15.45 -13.40 -5.52
CA TYR A 377 -14.14 -13.06 -4.94
C TYR A 377 -14.23 -11.96 -3.88
N ALA A 378 -13.24 -11.93 -2.98
CA ALA A 378 -13.01 -10.83 -2.07
C ALA A 378 -12.34 -9.67 -2.80
N LEU A 379 -12.95 -8.48 -2.78
CA LEU A 379 -12.36 -7.24 -3.31
C LEU A 379 -11.65 -6.50 -2.17
N ILE A 380 -10.31 -6.46 -2.21
CA ILE A 380 -9.46 -6.07 -1.07
C ILE A 380 -8.72 -4.76 -1.35
N PRO A 381 -8.90 -3.71 -0.55
CA PRO A 381 -8.18 -2.44 -0.72
C PRO A 381 -6.69 -2.60 -0.39
N ALA A 382 -5.82 -2.55 -1.41
CA ALA A 382 -4.38 -2.66 -1.26
C ALA A 382 -3.80 -1.56 -0.36
N LEU A 383 -4.39 -0.35 -0.36
CA LEU A 383 -3.94 0.76 0.48
C LEU A 383 -4.15 0.52 1.98
N THR A 384 -5.11 -0.31 2.38
CA THR A 384 -5.34 -0.59 3.80
C THR A 384 -4.91 -1.98 4.22
N SER A 385 -4.66 -2.89 3.26
CA SER A 385 -4.19 -4.25 3.54
C SER A 385 -2.70 -4.45 3.26
N LEU A 386 -2.19 -3.97 2.13
CA LEU A 386 -0.82 -4.24 1.66
C LEU A 386 0.12 -3.08 1.93
N TRP A 387 -0.35 -1.87 1.71
CA TRP A 387 0.46 -0.67 1.84
C TRP A 387 1.07 -0.49 3.24
N PRO A 388 0.34 -0.70 4.37
CA PRO A 388 0.95 -0.63 5.70
C PRO A 388 2.13 -1.60 5.88
N ARG A 389 2.09 -2.72 5.16
CA ARG A 389 3.06 -3.82 5.25
C ARG A 389 4.26 -3.67 4.33
N ARG A 390 4.35 -2.58 3.55
CA ARG A 390 5.48 -2.28 2.64
C ARG A 390 6.85 -2.18 3.34
N PHE A 391 6.89 -2.30 4.66
CA PHE A 391 8.11 -2.29 5.44
C PHE A 391 8.52 -3.67 5.96
N GLU A 392 7.66 -4.69 5.80
CA GLU A 392 7.93 -6.08 6.18
C GLU A 392 8.86 -6.75 5.17
N LYS A 393 10.18 -6.74 5.44
CA LYS A 393 11.23 -7.26 4.56
C LYS A 393 12.07 -8.31 5.28
N GLY A 394 12.51 -9.34 4.56
CA GLY A 394 13.40 -10.39 5.06
C GLY A 394 12.80 -11.80 5.03
N VAL A 395 13.46 -12.74 5.73
CA VAL A 395 13.04 -14.14 5.80
C VAL A 395 11.67 -14.23 6.48
N ALA A 396 10.71 -14.91 5.83
CA ALA A 396 9.31 -15.02 6.26
C ALA A 396 8.54 -13.68 6.29
N ALA A 397 9.02 -12.66 5.58
CA ALA A 397 8.28 -11.42 5.34
C ALA A 397 7.67 -11.40 3.92
N ILE A 398 6.91 -10.34 3.61
CA ILE A 398 6.22 -10.22 2.32
C ILE A 398 7.18 -9.89 1.18
N PHE A 399 8.24 -9.13 1.47
CA PHE A 399 9.14 -8.56 0.46
C PHE A 399 10.59 -8.99 0.62
N ASP A 400 11.27 -9.22 -0.50
CA ASP A 400 12.67 -9.67 -0.54
C ASP A 400 13.67 -8.54 -0.82
N ALA A 401 13.28 -7.55 -1.63
CA ALA A 401 14.14 -6.40 -1.87
C ALA A 401 13.39 -5.09 -1.94
N THR A 402 14.13 -4.04 -1.63
CA THR A 402 13.77 -2.65 -1.88
C THR A 402 14.57 -2.19 -3.07
N THR A 403 13.96 -1.39 -3.94
CA THR A 403 14.72 -0.61 -4.91
C THR A 403 14.37 0.85 -4.70
N LEU A 404 15.36 1.72 -4.90
CA LEU A 404 15.03 3.10 -5.21
C LEU A 404 14.36 3.03 -6.56
N LEU A 405 13.06 3.32 -6.58
CA LEU A 405 12.42 3.58 -7.85
C LEU A 405 13.18 4.75 -8.44
N GLY A 406 13.72 4.56 -9.65
CA GLY A 406 14.62 5.52 -10.29
C GLY A 406 14.01 6.92 -10.29
N PRO A 407 14.81 7.99 -10.45
CA PRO A 407 14.30 9.34 -10.30
C PRO A 407 13.13 9.54 -11.26
N TYR A 408 11.91 9.47 -10.72
CA TYR A 408 10.75 10.02 -11.38
C TYR A 408 11.04 11.53 -11.40
N VAL A 409 11.46 12.03 -12.55
CA VAL A 409 11.58 13.46 -12.83
C VAL A 409 10.37 13.79 -13.67
N PRO A 410 9.22 14.08 -13.04
CA PRO A 410 8.13 14.66 -13.79
C PRO A 410 8.59 15.96 -14.45
N ASP A 411 8.01 16.30 -15.60
CA ASP A 411 8.23 17.61 -16.20
C ASP A 411 7.97 18.73 -15.18
N ALA A 412 8.83 19.75 -15.26
CA ALA A 412 9.11 20.79 -14.27
C ALA A 412 8.00 21.06 -13.23
N GLY A 413 8.26 20.69 -11.98
CA GLY A 413 7.55 21.22 -10.80
C GLY A 413 6.74 20.22 -9.98
N ARG A 414 6.60 18.96 -10.40
CA ARG A 414 5.93 17.96 -9.55
C ARG A 414 6.89 17.35 -8.53
N THR A 415 6.45 17.35 -7.27
CA THR A 415 7.06 16.59 -6.18
C THR A 415 6.37 15.24 -6.10
N VAL A 416 6.76 14.30 -6.97
CA VAL A 416 6.41 12.89 -6.79
C VAL A 416 7.70 12.10 -6.88
N GLY A 417 7.90 11.13 -5.99
CA GLY A 417 8.76 9.98 -6.28
C GLY A 417 10.28 10.15 -6.36
N ALA A 418 10.86 11.34 -6.19
CA ALA A 418 12.33 11.45 -6.11
C ALA A 418 12.86 10.66 -4.90
N GLY A 419 13.43 9.47 -5.14
CA GLY A 419 14.09 8.66 -4.13
C GLY A 419 13.17 7.82 -3.23
N LEU A 420 11.93 7.50 -3.65
CA LEU A 420 11.08 6.58 -2.88
C LEU A 420 11.69 5.17 -2.90
N ALA A 421 12.24 4.75 -1.75
CA ALA A 421 12.76 3.42 -1.52
C ALA A 421 11.61 2.46 -1.16
N LEU A 422 10.97 1.86 -2.17
CA LEU A 422 9.84 0.94 -1.97
C LEU A 422 10.24 -0.52 -2.25
N PRO A 423 9.59 -1.49 -1.58
CA PRO A 423 9.76 -2.89 -1.94
C PRO A 423 9.45 -3.10 -3.40
N SER A 424 10.35 -3.77 -4.12
CA SER A 424 10.29 -3.93 -5.58
C SER A 424 9.75 -5.29 -6.05
N LYS A 425 9.81 -6.28 -5.17
CA LYS A 425 9.45 -7.68 -5.44
C LYS A 425 8.89 -8.37 -4.20
N PHE A 426 7.89 -9.23 -4.39
CA PHE A 426 7.46 -10.18 -3.35
C PHE A 426 8.55 -11.21 -3.08
N LEU A 427 8.58 -11.75 -1.87
CA LEU A 427 9.45 -12.87 -1.52
C LEU A 427 9.18 -14.08 -2.43
N GLN A 428 10.21 -14.60 -3.08
CA GLN A 428 10.13 -15.73 -4.01
C GLN A 428 10.89 -16.93 -3.47
N PRO A 429 10.42 -18.16 -3.72
CA PRO A 429 11.20 -19.35 -3.42
C PRO A 429 12.26 -19.67 -4.49
N ILE A 430 12.25 -19.00 -5.66
CA ILE A 430 13.28 -19.18 -6.71
C ILE A 430 14.49 -18.31 -6.40
N ALA A 431 15.63 -18.95 -6.09
CA ALA A 431 16.88 -18.27 -5.74
C ALA A 431 17.60 -17.60 -6.94
N SER A 432 17.14 -17.81 -8.18
CA SER A 432 17.80 -17.24 -9.36
C SER A 432 17.51 -15.73 -9.46
N ALA A 433 18.56 -14.92 -9.32
CA ALA A 433 18.54 -13.46 -9.24
C ALA A 433 17.88 -12.72 -10.44
N GLY A 434 17.46 -13.44 -11.49
CA GLY A 434 16.74 -12.89 -12.65
C GLY A 434 15.23 -13.13 -12.67
N SER A 435 14.68 -13.92 -11.73
CA SER A 435 13.31 -14.46 -11.77
C SER A 435 12.33 -13.76 -10.78
N SER A 436 12.35 -12.43 -10.72
CA SER A 436 11.37 -11.69 -9.90
C SER A 436 10.00 -11.64 -10.57
N PHE A 437 9.32 -12.79 -10.59
CA PHE A 437 7.89 -12.87 -10.87
C PHE A 437 7.14 -12.45 -9.60
N GLY A 438 6.00 -11.78 -9.76
CA GLY A 438 5.21 -11.31 -8.62
C GLY A 438 5.77 -10.02 -8.03
N ARG A 439 5.03 -8.94 -8.25
CA ARG A 439 5.38 -7.58 -7.83
C ARG A 439 4.18 -6.90 -7.21
N PRO A 440 4.37 -6.05 -6.20
CA PRO A 440 3.28 -5.17 -5.79
C PRO A 440 2.96 -4.16 -6.90
N ILE A 441 1.72 -3.65 -6.90
CA ILE A 441 1.20 -2.70 -7.91
C ILE A 441 2.17 -1.51 -8.14
N TRP A 442 2.74 -0.97 -7.07
CA TRP A 442 3.59 0.23 -7.09
C TRP A 442 4.99 0.03 -7.70
N THR A 443 5.31 -1.13 -8.26
CA THR A 443 6.65 -1.39 -8.84
C THR A 443 6.61 -1.94 -10.25
N ILE A 444 5.41 -2.11 -10.81
CA ILE A 444 5.22 -2.59 -12.18
C ILE A 444 5.59 -1.45 -13.14
N GLY A 445 6.39 -1.77 -14.16
CA GLY A 445 6.77 -0.86 -15.24
C GLY A 445 6.37 -1.39 -16.61
N TYR A 446 6.87 -0.73 -17.67
CA TYR A 446 6.80 -1.24 -19.04
C TYR A 446 8.21 -1.39 -19.60
N ASN A 447 8.58 -2.63 -19.88
CA ASN A 447 9.86 -2.98 -20.48
C ASN A 447 9.61 -4.10 -21.51
N PRO A 448 9.22 -3.75 -22.75
CA PRO A 448 8.78 -4.74 -23.72
C PRO A 448 9.88 -5.78 -24.02
N GLY A 449 9.49 -7.01 -24.33
CA GLY A 449 10.39 -8.07 -24.74
C GLY A 449 11.13 -7.75 -26.05
N THR A 450 12.18 -8.53 -26.33
CA THR A 450 12.93 -8.45 -27.60
C THR A 450 12.01 -8.86 -28.77
N GLY A 451 11.47 -7.89 -29.49
CA GLY A 451 10.66 -8.14 -30.69
C GLY A 451 9.62 -7.06 -31.00
N MET A 452 9.14 -6.33 -29.99
CA MET A 452 8.31 -5.13 -30.21
C MET A 452 9.12 -3.84 -30.45
N ALA A 453 10.45 -3.96 -30.39
CA ALA A 453 11.44 -2.88 -30.50
C ALA A 453 11.63 -2.29 -31.91
N SER A 454 10.91 -2.76 -32.92
CA SER A 454 11.05 -2.26 -34.30
C SER A 454 10.25 -0.99 -34.61
N ASP A 455 9.57 -0.39 -33.62
CA ASP A 455 8.84 0.88 -33.75
C ASP A 455 9.41 1.92 -32.77
N PRO A 456 10.07 2.99 -33.23
CA PRO A 456 10.56 4.06 -32.37
C PRO A 456 9.62 5.27 -32.28
N PRO A 457 9.53 5.96 -31.11
CA PRO A 457 10.07 5.56 -29.81
C PRO A 457 8.93 4.94 -28.98
N LYS A 458 8.93 3.61 -28.82
CA LYS A 458 8.19 3.00 -27.70
C LYS A 458 8.95 3.31 -26.43
N GLU A 459 8.57 4.40 -25.78
CA GLU A 459 9.16 4.87 -24.54
C GLU A 459 9.17 3.74 -23.50
N ARG A 460 10.31 3.59 -22.84
CA ARG A 460 10.42 2.70 -21.69
C ARG A 460 9.88 3.47 -20.49
N PHE A 461 8.76 3.02 -19.94
CA PHE A 461 8.24 3.55 -18.69
C PHE A 461 9.02 2.92 -17.53
N ALA A 462 9.53 3.75 -16.61
CA ALA A 462 10.26 3.26 -15.46
C ALA A 462 9.37 2.39 -14.54
N ALA A 463 10.02 1.53 -13.76
CA ALA A 463 9.33 0.71 -12.77
C ALA A 463 8.56 1.60 -11.77
N GLY A 464 7.29 1.28 -11.56
CA GLY A 464 6.40 2.00 -10.65
C GLY A 464 5.61 3.13 -11.28
N GLU A 465 5.88 3.57 -12.52
CA GLU A 465 5.16 4.69 -13.14
C GLU A 465 3.65 4.44 -13.23
N LEU A 466 3.22 3.22 -13.57
CA LEU A 466 1.81 2.88 -13.53
C LEU A 466 1.24 2.98 -12.10
N GLY A 467 1.86 2.28 -11.15
CA GLY A 467 1.28 2.11 -9.83
C GLY A 467 1.41 3.34 -8.93
N ILE A 468 2.36 4.22 -9.23
CA ILE A 468 2.67 5.44 -8.48
C ILE A 468 2.14 6.68 -9.20
N ASP A 469 2.23 6.77 -10.52
CA ASP A 469 1.74 7.91 -11.29
C ASP A 469 0.91 7.48 -12.53
N PRO A 470 -0.24 6.82 -12.31
CA PRO A 470 -1.08 6.33 -13.41
C PRO A 470 -1.57 7.44 -14.35
N ALA A 471 -1.81 8.64 -13.83
CA ALA A 471 -2.26 9.77 -14.63
C ALA A 471 -1.20 10.24 -15.61
N TRP A 472 0.05 10.34 -15.17
CA TRP A 472 1.17 10.64 -16.04
C TRP A 472 1.37 9.55 -17.09
N TYR A 473 1.32 8.28 -16.68
CA TYR A 473 1.46 7.15 -17.60
C TYR A 473 0.43 7.22 -18.74
N VAL A 474 -0.84 7.48 -18.45
CA VAL A 474 -1.90 7.59 -19.48
C VAL A 474 -1.67 8.80 -20.37
N TRP A 475 -1.27 9.95 -19.79
CA TRP A 475 -0.92 11.14 -20.56
C TRP A 475 0.21 10.83 -21.54
N GLU A 476 1.36 10.39 -21.04
CA GLU A 476 2.55 10.20 -21.86
C GLU A 476 2.30 9.17 -22.97
N ARG A 477 1.62 8.07 -22.64
CA ARG A 477 1.31 7.02 -23.60
C ARG A 477 0.38 7.45 -24.72
N HIS A 478 -0.57 8.35 -24.46
CA HIS A 478 -1.70 8.57 -25.38
C HIS A 478 -1.90 10.00 -25.81
N HIS A 479 -1.23 11.00 -25.22
CA HIS A 479 -1.40 12.39 -25.64
C HIS A 479 -0.84 12.62 -27.04
N SER A 480 -1.31 13.67 -27.70
CA SER A 480 -0.70 14.16 -28.94
C SER A 480 -0.38 15.64 -28.84
N THR A 481 0.85 15.98 -29.23
CA THR A 481 1.31 17.36 -29.35
C THR A 481 0.89 18.02 -30.67
N VAL A 482 0.38 17.23 -31.61
CA VAL A 482 0.02 17.71 -32.97
C VAL A 482 -1.48 17.76 -33.20
N ARG A 483 -2.27 17.05 -32.40
CA ARG A 483 -3.74 17.02 -32.49
C ARG A 483 -4.33 16.93 -31.09
N ASP A 484 -5.39 17.70 -30.85
CA ASP A 484 -6.23 17.51 -29.67
C ASP A 484 -6.83 16.09 -29.71
N ASN A 485 -6.78 15.32 -28.64
CA ASN A 485 -7.38 13.99 -28.57
C ASN A 485 -8.05 13.73 -27.22
N SER A 486 -8.68 14.76 -26.65
CA SER A 486 -9.30 14.72 -25.32
C SER A 486 -8.30 14.58 -24.16
N LEU A 487 -7.02 14.28 -24.43
CA LEU A 487 -5.88 14.39 -23.53
C LEU A 487 -5.16 15.72 -23.78
N VAL A 488 -5.90 16.82 -23.73
CA VAL A 488 -5.32 18.17 -23.70
C VAL A 488 -5.11 18.63 -22.27
N GLU A 489 -4.14 19.53 -22.06
CA GLU A 489 -3.76 19.99 -20.74
C GLU A 489 -4.98 20.58 -20.00
N PHE A 490 -5.08 20.27 -18.71
CA PHE A 490 -6.15 20.77 -17.87
C PHE A 490 -6.13 22.29 -17.79
N ASN A 491 -7.28 22.90 -18.06
CA ASN A 491 -7.46 24.34 -17.96
C ASN A 491 -8.22 24.68 -16.67
N GLU A 492 -7.49 25.26 -15.71
CA GLU A 492 -8.01 25.70 -14.40
C GLU A 492 -9.23 26.63 -14.50
N SER A 493 -9.28 27.49 -15.52
CA SER A 493 -10.36 28.47 -15.67
C SER A 493 -11.67 27.85 -16.17
N THR A 494 -11.59 26.74 -16.90
CA THR A 494 -12.76 26.06 -17.48
C THR A 494 -13.10 24.74 -16.80
N GLY A 495 -12.16 24.16 -16.03
CA GLY A 495 -12.31 22.83 -15.44
C GLY A 495 -12.28 21.69 -16.46
N LEU A 496 -11.89 21.97 -17.71
CA LEU A 496 -11.87 21.02 -18.82
C LEU A 496 -10.44 20.52 -19.12
N GLY A 497 -10.35 19.39 -19.81
CA GLY A 497 -9.09 18.73 -20.15
C GLY A 497 -8.70 17.60 -19.20
N TYR A 498 -7.46 17.15 -19.34
CA TYR A 498 -6.87 16.02 -18.61
C TYR A 498 -5.92 16.53 -17.54
N SER A 499 -6.21 16.21 -16.28
CA SER A 499 -5.40 16.60 -15.13
C SER A 499 -4.51 15.45 -14.71
N VAL A 500 -3.23 15.77 -14.57
CA VAL A 500 -2.18 14.97 -13.95
C VAL A 500 -1.96 15.34 -12.49
N ASP A 501 -2.60 16.40 -12.00
CA ASP A 501 -2.59 16.77 -10.59
C ASP A 501 -3.54 15.90 -9.77
N TYR A 502 -2.98 15.22 -8.75
CA TYR A 502 -3.70 14.31 -7.88
C TYR A 502 -4.49 15.05 -6.80
N CYS A 503 -5.77 14.71 -6.72
CA CYS A 503 -6.60 14.90 -5.55
C CYS A 503 -6.27 13.87 -4.47
N PHE A 504 -6.04 12.62 -4.89
CA PHE A 504 -5.65 11.55 -4.00
C PHE A 504 -4.75 10.55 -4.72
N ASN A 505 -3.65 10.20 -4.08
CA ASN A 505 -2.80 9.10 -4.50
C ASN A 505 -2.09 8.53 -3.26
N GLY A 506 -2.70 7.50 -2.69
CA GLY A 506 -2.22 6.91 -1.44
C GLY A 506 -0.83 6.26 -1.54
N VAL A 507 -0.45 5.81 -2.74
CA VAL A 507 0.89 5.24 -3.01
C VAL A 507 1.95 6.35 -3.04
N ALA A 508 1.62 7.51 -3.60
CA ALA A 508 2.50 8.66 -3.67
C ALA A 508 2.47 9.55 -2.41
N GLY A 509 1.65 9.25 -1.40
CA GLY A 509 1.56 10.08 -0.19
C GLY A 509 0.72 11.35 -0.36
N ILE A 510 -0.14 11.42 -1.38
CA ILE A 510 -0.89 12.64 -1.73
C ILE A 510 -2.34 12.52 -1.28
N ASP A 511 -2.80 13.48 -0.48
CA ASP A 511 -4.22 13.68 -0.18
C ASP A 511 -4.52 15.17 -0.14
N ARG A 512 -5.09 15.69 -1.24
CA ARG A 512 -5.46 17.09 -1.41
C ARG A 512 -6.97 17.33 -1.35
N ARG A 513 -7.77 16.28 -1.11
CA ARG A 513 -9.24 16.34 -1.15
C ARG A 513 -9.83 17.37 -0.17
N THR A 514 -9.12 17.67 0.93
CA THR A 514 -9.57 18.65 1.93
C THR A 514 -9.02 20.07 1.70
N VAL A 515 -8.01 20.24 0.84
CA VAL A 515 -7.28 21.50 0.67
C VAL A 515 -7.38 22.09 -0.74
N ASP A 516 -7.65 21.27 -1.76
CA ASP A 516 -7.83 21.70 -3.15
C ASP A 516 -9.33 21.75 -3.49
N LEU A 517 -9.82 22.94 -3.85
CA LEU A 517 -11.22 23.17 -4.20
C LEU A 517 -11.65 22.39 -5.45
N ALA A 518 -10.76 22.19 -6.42
CA ALA A 518 -11.07 21.41 -7.63
C ALA A 518 -11.20 19.91 -7.32
N CYS A 519 -10.73 19.46 -6.16
CA CYS A 519 -10.87 18.09 -5.68
C CYS A 519 -12.10 17.86 -4.81
N GLN A 520 -12.77 18.94 -4.37
CA GLN A 520 -14.00 18.89 -3.58
C GLN A 520 -15.26 18.91 -4.45
N GLN A 521 -15.12 19.41 -5.68
CA GLN A 521 -16.14 19.45 -6.72
C GLN A 521 -16.12 18.16 -7.53
#